data_AF-H1KPI1-F1
#
_entry.id   AF-H1KPI1-F1
#
_cell.length_a   1.000
_cell.length_b   1.000
_cell.length_c   1.000
_cell.angle_alpha   90.00
_cell.angle_beta   90.00
_cell.angle_gamma   90.00
#
_symmetry.space_group_name_H-M   'P 1'
#
loop_
_entity.id
_entity.type
_entity.pdbx_description
1 polymer ?
#
loop_
_entity_poly.entity_id
_entity_poly.type
_entity_poly.pdbx_seq_one_letter_code
_entity_poly.pdbx_strand_id
1 'polypeptide(L)' 'AAVALQPLRTAAEAAGSGDFSPLWSGQAVGLSRERPAAELTRLLASGVPS' A
#
# COMPACT_ATOMS: atom_id res chain seq x y z
N ALA A 1 5.76 19.49 0.73
CA ALA A 1 6.00 18.56 1.85
C ALA A 1 6.89 17.38 1.44
N ALA A 2 6.50 16.55 0.46
CA ALA A 2 7.23 15.34 0.08
C ALA A 2 8.72 15.56 -0.27
N VAL A 3 9.07 16.62 -1.00
CA VAL A 3 10.46 16.92 -1.38
C VAL A 3 11.35 17.21 -0.16
N ALA A 4 10.83 17.91 0.85
CA ALA A 4 11.59 18.26 2.04
C ALA A 4 11.92 17.06 2.94
N LEU A 5 11.10 16.00 2.87
CA LEU A 5 11.28 14.77 3.64
C LEU A 5 12.17 13.74 2.93
N GLN A 6 12.59 13.99 1.68
CA GLN A 6 13.32 13.00 0.88
C GLN A 6 14.59 12.46 1.56
N PRO A 7 15.46 13.28 2.21
CA PRO A 7 16.64 12.74 2.89
C PRO A 7 16.29 11.82 4.07
N LEU A 8 15.27 12.18 4.85
CA LEU A 8 14.79 11.38 5.98
C LEU A 8 14.15 10.08 5.51
N ARG A 9 13.35 10.15 4.44
CA ARG A 9 12.78 8.99 3.77
C ARG A 9 13.87 8.00 3.33
N THR A 10 14.89 8.47 2.60
CA THR A 10 15.99 7.61 2.13
C THR A 10 16.72 6.94 3.29
N ALA A 11 17.05 7.68 4.34
CA ALA A 11 17.74 7.12 5.51
C ALA A 11 16.88 6.09 6.27
N ALA A 12 15.59 6.38 6.48
CA ALA A 12 14.67 5.49 7.19
C ALA A 12 14.38 4.21 6.39
N GLU A 13 14.11 4.32 5.08
CA GLU A 13 13.87 3.16 4.20
C GLU A 13 15.09 2.24 4.16
N ALA A 14 16.32 2.78 4.11
CA ALA A 14 17.55 1.99 4.16
C ALA A 14 17.73 1.23 5.49
N ALA A 15 17.16 1.75 6.58
CA ALA A 15 17.11 1.11 7.89
C ALA A 15 15.87 0.21 8.08
N GLY A 16 15.02 0.05 7.06
CA GLY A 16 13.79 -0.74 7.13
C GLY A 16 12.62 -0.06 7.87
N SER A 17 12.69 1.26 8.12
CA SER A 17 11.61 2.05 8.72
C SER A 17 10.77 2.78 7.68
N GLY A 18 9.46 2.78 7.89
CA GLY A 18 8.48 3.52 7.08
C GLY A 18 8.12 4.91 7.61
N ASP A 19 8.73 5.39 8.70
CA ASP A 19 8.24 6.55 9.48
C ASP A 19 8.15 7.87 8.69
N PHE A 20 8.97 8.01 7.65
CA PHE A 20 8.99 9.18 6.75
C PHE A 20 8.50 8.87 5.33
N SER A 21 7.93 7.68 5.13
CA SER A 21 7.40 7.24 3.84
C SER A 21 5.94 7.70 3.66
N PRO A 22 5.54 8.18 2.47
CA PRO A 22 4.14 8.43 2.18
C PRO A 22 3.41 7.09 1.94
N LEU A 23 3.00 6.44 3.03
CA LEU A 23 2.30 5.14 3.02
C LEU A 23 0.84 5.28 2.61
N TRP A 24 0.59 5.67 1.36
CA TRP A 24 -0.76 5.86 0.84
C TRP A 24 -1.59 4.59 0.94
N SER A 25 -2.69 4.64 1.68
CA SER A 25 -3.66 3.57 1.79
C SER A 25 -5.06 4.11 2.05
N GLY A 26 -6.08 3.47 1.49
CA GLY A 26 -7.48 3.77 1.81
C GLY A 26 -7.89 3.22 3.19
N GLN A 27 -9.05 3.63 3.67
CA GLN A 27 -9.59 3.24 4.99
C GLN A 27 -9.81 1.71 5.12
N ALA A 28 -10.07 1.03 4.00
CA ALA A 28 -10.31 -0.42 3.95
C ALA A 28 -9.01 -1.27 3.84
N VAL A 29 -7.82 -0.70 4.12
CA VAL A 29 -6.52 -1.38 3.91
C VAL A 29 -6.43 -2.73 4.63
N GLY A 30 -7.08 -2.91 5.79
CA GLY A 30 -7.11 -4.17 6.52
C GLY A 30 -7.81 -5.33 5.79
N LEU A 31 -8.56 -5.05 4.72
CA LEU A 31 -9.17 -6.07 3.85
C LEU A 31 -8.24 -6.51 2.70
N SER A 32 -7.11 -5.84 2.51
CA SER A 32 -6.18 -6.11 1.41
C SER A 32 -5.54 -7.50 1.56
N ARG A 33 -5.32 -8.17 0.43
CA ARG A 33 -4.62 -9.45 0.33
C ARG A 33 -3.65 -9.40 -0.84
N GLU A 34 -2.44 -9.91 -0.64
CA GLU A 34 -1.51 -10.11 -1.75
C GLU A 34 -2.07 -11.17 -2.71
N ARG A 35 -2.29 -10.79 -3.97
CA ARG A 35 -2.77 -11.65 -5.04
C ARG A 35 -2.28 -11.13 -6.40
N PRO A 36 -2.13 -12.01 -7.41
CA PRO A 36 -1.96 -11.56 -8.79
C PRO A 36 -3.13 -10.67 -9.22
N ALA A 37 -2.83 -9.57 -9.93
CA ALA A 37 -3.84 -8.62 -10.38
C ALA A 37 -5.01 -9.29 -11.14
N ALA A 38 -4.71 -10.26 -12.02
CA ALA A 38 -5.73 -10.98 -12.80
C ALA A 38 -6.68 -11.81 -11.92
N GLU A 39 -6.18 -12.38 -10.81
CA GLU A 39 -7.01 -13.12 -9.86
C GLU A 39 -7.92 -12.18 -9.08
N LEU A 40 -7.37 -11.07 -8.58
CA LEU A 40 -8.13 -10.04 -7.89
C LEU A 40 -9.28 -9.51 -8.76
N THR A 41 -9.00 -9.20 -10.04
CA THR A 41 -10.02 -8.73 -10.98
C THR A 41 -11.15 -9.73 -11.16
N ARG A 42 -10.85 -11.03 -11.32
CA ARG A 42 -11.90 -12.07 -11.45
C ARG A 42 -12.74 -12.21 -10.19
N LEU A 43 -12.12 -12.16 -9.01
CA LEU A 43 -12.83 -12.23 -7.73
C LEU A 43 -13.76 -11.02 -7.53
N LEU A 44 -13.32 -9.83 -7.91
CA LEU A 44 -14.19 -8.65 -7.88
C LEU A 44 -15.35 -8.78 -8.87
N ALA A 45 -15.09 -9.34 -10.06
CA ALA A 45 -16.10 -9.56 -11.09
C ALA A 45 -17.15 -10.62 -10.70
N SER A 46 -16.80 -11.62 -9.88
CA SER A 46 -17.76 -12.61 -9.37
C SER A 46 -18.74 -12.03 -8.34
N GLY A 47 -18.53 -10.80 -7.88
CA GLY A 47 -19.32 -10.19 -6.82
C GLY A 47 -19.07 -10.82 -5.45
N VAL A 48 -19.68 -10.23 -4.41
CA VAL A 48 -19.77 -10.84 -3.08
C VAL A 48 -21.06 -11.67 -3.06
N PRO A 49 -21.03 -12.95 -2.62
CA PRO A 49 -22.27 -13.69 -2.41
C PRO A 49 -23.18 -12.89 -1.46
N SER A 50 -24.42 -12.66 -1.91
CA SER A 50 -25.47 -12.01 -1.11
C SER A 50 -25.79 -12.79 0.15
#